data_AF-A0A835EB82-F1
#
_entry.id   AF-A0A835EB82-F1
#
_cell.length_a   1.000
_cell.length_b   1.000
_cell.length_c   1.000
_cell.angle_alpha   90.00
_cell.angle_beta   90.00
_cell.angle_gamma   90.00
#
_symmetry.space_group_name_H-M   'P 1'
#
loop_
_entity.id
_entity.type
_entity.pdbx_description
1 polymer ?
#
loop_
_entity_poly.entity_id
_entity_poly.type
_entity_poly.pdbx_seq_one_letter_code
_entity_poly.pdbx_strand_id
1 'polypeptide(L)'
;MLLAEKDHDDDGTSPSSPACLWNPLTGERLPLPNIGLEEHEIPRFCKCFLTHKDPSHPGCAVVLFHLATPVLWYCHVAHGGDGWRRHAYDIGNYPIPEAYRRPTKAIISIIASFQGKLYFMKSPTEMCAVDFSPARAQPTFQFFDVHRSARYPQAMSSGRDWLVESQDQLFLVSVRFIGFDPDNIGATCVYRMDFSSSKRARWISVRDIGDVVFLLEDANVAASCPASALGLKANQIYFMKNMWEDDANMCVFDLESNSHEITRVHQHDDLLLRRKPFWIVPPN
;
A
#
# COMPACT_ATOMS: atom_id res chain seq x y z
N MET A 1 1.11 -3.20 12.13
CA MET A 1 1.88 -4.43 12.47
C MET A 1 2.89 -4.72 11.37
N LEU A 2 4.03 -5.28 11.74
CA LEU A 2 5.12 -5.68 10.84
C LEU A 2 5.15 -7.20 10.71
N LEU A 3 5.45 -7.73 9.53
CA LEU A 3 5.82 -9.13 9.40
C LEU A 3 7.24 -9.29 9.92
N ALA A 4 7.43 -10.12 10.95
CA ALA A 4 8.72 -10.43 11.53
C ALA A 4 9.03 -11.92 11.36
N GLU A 5 10.25 -12.20 10.93
CA GLU A 5 10.85 -13.53 10.87
C GLU A 5 11.99 -13.58 11.88
N LYS A 6 12.08 -14.64 12.68
CA LYS A 6 13.22 -14.81 13.60
C LYS A 6 14.44 -15.21 12.77
N ASP A 7 15.58 -14.53 12.90
CA ASP A 7 16.82 -14.97 12.25
C ASP A 7 17.22 -16.37 12.74
N HIS A 8 17.83 -17.14 11.83
CA HIS A 8 18.32 -18.49 12.07
C HIS A 8 19.51 -18.41 13.04
N ASP A 9 19.37 -18.99 14.24
CA ASP A 9 20.53 -19.25 15.09
C ASP A 9 21.34 -20.37 14.41
N ASP A 10 22.63 -20.12 14.17
CA ASP A 10 23.60 -20.98 13.45
C ASP A 10 24.00 -22.22 14.26
N ASP A 11 23.03 -22.89 14.88
CA ASP A 11 23.21 -24.15 15.59
C ASP A 11 22.37 -25.21 14.88
N GLY A 12 23.05 -26.02 14.08
CA GLY A 12 22.52 -26.83 12.97
C GLY A 12 21.56 -27.97 13.34
N THR A 13 20.58 -27.74 14.20
CA THR A 13 19.55 -28.74 14.52
C THR A 13 18.25 -28.09 15.05
N SER A 14 17.50 -27.33 14.23
CA SER A 14 16.06 -27.05 14.47
C SER A 14 15.33 -26.53 13.21
N PRO A 15 14.08 -26.93 12.95
CA PRO A 15 13.36 -26.60 11.71
C PRO A 15 12.73 -25.20 11.76
N SER A 16 12.87 -24.46 10.65
CA SER A 16 12.13 -23.24 10.24
C SER A 16 11.84 -22.16 11.30
N SER A 17 12.33 -20.94 11.06
CA SER A 17 12.00 -19.78 11.87
C SER A 17 10.50 -19.48 11.86
N PRO A 18 9.86 -19.29 13.03
CA PRO A 18 8.44 -18.95 13.08
C PRO A 18 8.22 -17.51 12.59
N ALA A 19 7.37 -17.36 11.59
CA ALA A 19 6.88 -16.05 11.14
C ALA A 19 5.79 -15.55 12.09
N CYS A 20 5.76 -14.25 12.37
CA CYS A 20 4.70 -13.64 13.17
C CYS A 20 4.36 -12.24 12.67
N LEU A 21 3.13 -11.81 12.92
CA LEU A 21 2.79 -10.39 12.89
C LEU A 21 3.19 -9.80 14.22
N TRP A 22 4.02 -8.77 14.18
CA TRP A 22 4.52 -8.08 15.35
C TRP A 22 3.90 -6.69 15.44
N ASN A 23 3.35 -6.36 16.61
CA ASN A 23 2.95 -5.02 16.97
C ASN A 23 4.13 -4.32 17.66
N PRO A 24 4.80 -3.34 17.01
CA PRO A 24 5.97 -2.69 17.59
C PRO A 24 5.64 -1.81 18.81
N LEU A 25 4.38 -1.40 18.99
CA LEU A 25 3.98 -0.55 20.11
C LEU A 25 3.67 -1.36 21.37
N THR A 26 2.95 -2.47 21.24
CA THR A 26 2.57 -3.32 22.38
C THR A 26 3.58 -4.42 22.64
N GLY A 27 4.45 -4.72 21.66
CA GLY A 27 5.32 -5.89 21.67
C GLY A 27 4.59 -7.20 21.36
N GLU A 28 3.27 -7.17 21.14
CA GLU A 28 2.45 -8.34 20.87
C GLU A 28 2.89 -9.05 19.57
N ARG A 29 2.85 -10.38 19.60
CA ARG A 29 3.17 -11.22 18.46
C ARG A 29 2.03 -12.18 18.20
N LEU A 30 1.52 -12.13 16.99
CA LEU A 30 0.48 -13.04 16.51
C LEU A 30 1.16 -14.07 15.58
N PRO A 31 1.20 -15.36 15.96
CA PRO A 31 1.91 -16.37 15.18
C PRO A 31 1.26 -16.54 13.81
N LEU A 32 2.09 -16.70 12.79
CA LEU A 32 1.67 -17.08 11.44
C LEU A 32 2.12 -18.50 11.14
N PRO A 33 1.51 -19.17 10.14
CA PRO A 33 2.03 -20.44 9.64
C PRO A 33 3.50 -20.31 9.24
N ASN A 34 4.29 -21.36 9.50
CA ASN A 34 5.68 -21.41 9.10
C ASN A 34 5.80 -21.26 7.59
N ILE A 35 6.79 -20.48 7.17
CA ILE A 35 7.17 -20.35 5.77
C ILE A 35 8.01 -21.59 5.45
N GLY A 36 7.36 -22.65 4.98
CA GLY A 36 8.00 -23.95 4.75
C GLY A 36 9.02 -23.92 3.61
N LEU A 37 10.11 -24.66 3.78
CA LEU A 37 11.23 -24.89 2.84
C LEU A 37 10.87 -25.73 1.60
N GLU A 38 9.60 -26.13 1.40
CA GLU A 38 9.19 -26.91 0.22
C GLU A 38 8.30 -26.09 -0.74
N GLU A 39 8.79 -26.03 -1.97
CA GLU A 39 8.29 -25.44 -3.22
C GLU A 39 8.06 -23.92 -3.28
N HIS A 40 7.84 -23.21 -2.18
CA HIS A 40 7.53 -21.77 -2.22
C HIS A 40 8.27 -20.95 -1.15
N GLU A 41 9.58 -20.77 -1.28
CA GLU A 41 10.30 -19.72 -0.55
C GLU A 41 9.56 -18.38 -0.75
N ILE A 42 9.09 -17.77 0.35
CA ILE A 42 8.51 -16.43 0.29
C ILE A 42 9.65 -15.45 -0.05
N PRO A 43 9.59 -14.73 -1.17
CA PRO A 43 10.67 -13.85 -1.57
C PRO A 43 10.84 -12.72 -0.55
N ARG A 44 12.10 -12.39 -0.24
CA ARG A 44 12.46 -11.22 0.60
C ARG A 44 11.96 -9.88 0.04
N PHE A 45 11.47 -9.88 -1.21
CA PHE A 45 11.04 -8.69 -1.94
C PHE A 45 9.50 -8.66 -2.12
N CYS A 46 8.78 -8.61 -0.99
CA CYS A 46 7.32 -8.54 -0.95
C CYS A 46 6.79 -7.29 -0.21
N LYS A 47 5.57 -6.88 -0.56
CA LYS A 47 4.74 -5.98 0.27
C LYS A 47 3.76 -6.81 1.08
N CYS A 48 3.59 -6.48 2.36
CA CYS A 48 2.65 -7.15 3.24
C CYS A 48 1.40 -6.28 3.46
N PHE A 49 0.23 -6.88 3.34
CA PHE A 49 -1.06 -6.26 3.65
C PHE A 49 -1.90 -7.18 4.53
N LEU A 50 -2.71 -6.57 5.39
CA LEU A 50 -3.79 -7.23 6.10
C LEU A 50 -5.11 -6.83 5.43
N THR A 51 -5.99 -7.79 5.18
CA THR A 51 -7.30 -7.47 4.59
C THR A 51 -8.23 -6.76 5.58
N HIS A 52 -7.96 -6.88 6.89
CA HIS A 52 -8.76 -6.31 7.96
C HIS A 52 -7.87 -5.61 9.01
N LYS A 53 -8.42 -4.57 9.67
CA LYS A 53 -7.71 -3.79 10.69
C LYS A 53 -7.40 -4.61 11.96
N ASP A 54 -8.36 -5.46 12.35
CA ASP A 54 -8.18 -6.46 13.38
C ASP A 54 -7.58 -7.73 12.76
N PRO A 55 -6.33 -8.08 13.10
CA PRO A 55 -5.63 -9.24 12.56
C PRO A 55 -6.17 -10.56 13.11
N SER A 56 -6.83 -10.54 14.27
CA SER A 56 -7.46 -11.71 14.89
C SER A 56 -8.83 -12.02 14.30
N HIS A 57 -9.38 -11.13 13.48
CA HIS A 57 -10.68 -11.30 12.84
C HIS A 57 -10.70 -12.58 11.97
N PRO A 58 -11.76 -13.42 12.03
CA PRO A 58 -11.85 -14.68 11.27
C PRO A 58 -11.66 -14.54 9.76
N GLY A 59 -12.13 -13.42 9.20
CA GLY A 59 -11.96 -13.09 7.78
C GLY A 59 -10.66 -12.36 7.42
N CYS A 60 -9.76 -12.12 8.38
CA CYS A 60 -8.49 -11.45 8.11
C CYS A 60 -7.51 -12.41 7.44
N ALA A 61 -7.00 -11.99 6.29
CA ALA A 61 -5.91 -12.65 5.59
C ALA A 61 -4.67 -11.75 5.62
N VAL A 62 -3.51 -12.38 5.82
CA VAL A 62 -2.19 -11.79 5.54
C VAL A 62 -1.88 -12.07 4.10
N VAL A 63 -1.51 -11.03 3.34
CA VAL A 63 -1.21 -11.15 1.91
C VAL A 63 0.15 -10.53 1.61
N LEU A 64 1.01 -11.29 0.95
CA LEU A 64 2.32 -10.88 0.49
C LEU A 64 2.32 -10.78 -1.03
N PHE A 65 2.52 -9.58 -1.58
CA PHE A 65 2.66 -9.36 -3.02
C PHE A 65 4.12 -9.32 -3.40
N HIS A 66 4.53 -10.17 -4.35
CA HIS A 66 5.86 -10.05 -4.93
C HIS A 66 5.99 -8.72 -5.68
N LEU A 67 7.05 -7.99 -5.40
CA LEU A 67 7.32 -6.69 -6.02
C LEU A 67 7.80 -6.74 -7.48
N ALA A 68 8.09 -7.92 -8.04
CA ALA A 68 8.71 -8.06 -9.37
C ALA A 68 8.00 -9.08 -10.28
N THR A 69 7.16 -9.95 -9.71
CA THR A 69 6.42 -10.97 -10.47
C THR A 69 4.96 -10.97 -10.09
N PRO A 70 4.04 -11.41 -10.97
CA PRO A 70 2.61 -11.39 -10.69
C PRO A 70 2.20 -12.59 -9.82
N VAL A 71 2.81 -12.69 -8.64
CA VAL A 71 2.61 -13.75 -7.66
C VAL A 71 2.33 -13.13 -6.30
N LEU A 72 1.42 -13.74 -5.56
CA LEU A 72 1.16 -13.41 -4.17
C LEU A 72 1.11 -14.68 -3.31
N TRP A 73 1.34 -14.51 -2.01
CA TRP A 73 1.12 -15.52 -0.99
C TRP A 73 0.11 -15.00 0.01
N TYR A 74 -0.72 -15.88 0.55
CA TYR A 74 -1.66 -15.49 1.59
C TYR A 74 -1.92 -16.62 2.58
N CYS A 75 -2.29 -16.24 3.80
CA CYS A 75 -2.76 -17.13 4.85
C CYS A 75 -3.81 -16.44 5.74
N HIS A 76 -4.60 -17.23 6.48
CA HIS A 76 -5.59 -16.73 7.43
C HIS A 76 -5.08 -16.88 8.86
N VAL A 77 -5.24 -15.82 9.66
CA VAL A 77 -4.63 -15.76 11.00
C VAL A 77 -5.45 -16.53 12.04
N ALA A 78 -6.77 -16.39 12.01
CA ALA A 78 -7.67 -16.92 13.04
C ALA A 78 -7.94 -18.43 12.96
N HIS A 79 -7.54 -19.10 11.87
CA HIS A 79 -7.92 -20.49 11.61
C HIS A 79 -6.81 -21.52 11.78
N GLY A 80 -5.65 -21.13 12.35
CA GLY A 80 -4.67 -22.07 12.92
C GLY A 80 -4.39 -23.36 12.12
N GLY A 81 -4.29 -23.30 10.77
CA GLY A 81 -4.18 -24.54 10.01
C GLY A 81 -4.04 -24.45 8.48
N ASP A 82 -4.47 -23.36 7.85
CA ASP A 82 -4.24 -23.19 6.41
C ASP A 82 -2.87 -22.51 6.20
N GLY A 83 -1.85 -23.32 5.93
CA GLY A 83 -0.51 -22.83 5.60
C GLY A 83 -0.51 -21.82 4.45
N TRP A 84 0.65 -21.24 4.18
CA TRP A 84 0.79 -20.26 3.09
C TRP A 84 0.34 -20.83 1.75
N ARG A 85 -0.58 -20.12 1.09
CA ARG A 85 -1.05 -20.45 -0.26
C ARG A 85 -0.43 -19.50 -1.26
N ARG A 86 0.18 -20.04 -2.32
CA ARG A 86 0.69 -19.26 -3.45
C ARG A 86 -0.38 -19.11 -4.53
N HIS A 87 -0.53 -17.91 -5.06
CA HIS A 87 -1.43 -17.63 -6.18
C HIS A 87 -0.71 -16.77 -7.23
N ALA A 88 -0.63 -17.26 -8.47
CA ALA A 88 -0.21 -16.47 -9.60
C ALA A 88 -1.43 -15.78 -10.22
N TYR A 89 -1.31 -14.50 -10.52
CA TYR A 89 -2.38 -13.70 -11.12
C TYR A 89 -1.98 -13.19 -12.51
N ASP A 90 -2.95 -12.79 -13.32
CA ASP A 90 -2.73 -12.12 -14.60
C ASP A 90 -3.66 -10.93 -14.73
N ILE A 91 -3.10 -9.73 -14.73
CA ILE A 91 -3.84 -8.46 -14.91
C ILE A 91 -3.50 -7.80 -16.26
N GLY A 92 -2.89 -8.56 -17.18
CA GLY A 92 -2.41 -8.09 -18.46
C GLY A 92 -0.92 -7.78 -18.47
N ASN A 93 -0.48 -7.12 -19.54
CA ASN A 93 0.90 -6.68 -19.73
C ASN A 93 0.97 -5.15 -19.64
N TYR A 94 2.14 -4.62 -19.28
CA TYR A 94 2.38 -3.19 -19.42
C TYR A 94 2.19 -2.76 -20.89
N PRO A 95 1.53 -1.61 -21.14
CA PRO A 95 1.35 -1.08 -22.48
C PRO A 95 2.66 -0.48 -23.00
N ILE A 96 3.60 -1.35 -23.36
CA ILE A 96 4.91 -0.97 -23.89
C ILE A 96 4.80 -0.89 -25.42
N PRO A 97 5.33 0.16 -26.08
CA PRO A 97 5.34 0.24 -27.53
C PRO A 97 6.00 -0.99 -28.15
N GLU A 98 5.44 -1.42 -29.28
CA GLU A 98 5.81 -2.67 -29.96
C GLU A 98 7.30 -2.74 -30.37
N ALA A 99 7.98 -1.61 -30.47
CA ALA A 99 9.42 -1.53 -30.74
C ALA A 99 10.31 -2.07 -29.60
N TYR A 100 9.81 -2.14 -28.35
CA TYR A 100 10.59 -2.53 -27.17
C TYR A 100 10.26 -3.95 -26.67
N ARG A 101 9.85 -4.85 -27.58
CA ARG A 101 9.28 -6.18 -27.30
C ARG A 101 10.13 -7.07 -26.37
N ARG A 102 9.75 -7.06 -25.09
CA ARG A 102 9.31 -8.26 -24.36
C ARG A 102 8.06 -7.88 -23.56
N PRO A 103 6.90 -8.55 -23.73
CA PRO A 103 5.73 -8.25 -22.92
C PRO A 103 6.04 -8.50 -21.44
N THR A 104 6.17 -7.43 -20.67
CA THR A 104 6.34 -7.53 -19.21
C THR A 104 4.96 -7.60 -18.57
N LYS A 105 4.72 -8.67 -17.81
CA LYS A 105 3.49 -8.85 -17.04
C LYS A 105 3.29 -7.70 -16.07
N ALA A 106 2.08 -7.15 -16.02
CA ALA A 106 1.76 -6.09 -15.08
C ALA A 106 1.67 -6.64 -13.66
N ILE A 107 2.23 -5.89 -12.70
CA ILE A 107 2.20 -6.23 -11.28
C ILE A 107 1.25 -5.30 -10.53
N ILE A 108 0.63 -5.82 -9.48
CA ILE A 108 -0.24 -5.02 -8.61
C ILE A 108 0.65 -4.13 -7.73
N SER A 109 0.54 -2.81 -7.88
CA SER A 109 1.42 -1.85 -7.21
C SER A 109 0.71 -0.94 -6.20
N ILE A 110 -0.41 -0.34 -6.59
CA ILE A 110 -1.20 0.60 -5.78
C ILE A 110 -2.33 -0.18 -5.11
N ILE A 111 -2.22 -0.40 -3.79
CA ILE A 111 -3.12 -1.28 -3.03
C ILE A 111 -3.53 -0.61 -1.72
N ALA A 112 -4.79 -0.80 -1.31
CA ALA A 112 -5.24 -0.56 0.06
C ALA A 112 -6.17 -1.69 0.52
N SER A 113 -6.19 -1.96 1.81
CA SER A 113 -7.22 -2.80 2.42
C SER A 113 -8.45 -1.98 2.73
N PHE A 114 -9.64 -2.49 2.40
CA PHE A 114 -10.90 -1.80 2.66
C PHE A 114 -12.01 -2.83 2.85
N GLN A 115 -12.71 -2.75 3.97
CA GLN A 115 -13.85 -3.64 4.30
C GLN A 115 -13.58 -5.14 4.09
N GLY A 116 -12.43 -5.63 4.56
CA GLY A 116 -12.08 -7.06 4.49
C GLY A 116 -11.56 -7.54 3.13
N LYS A 117 -11.36 -6.63 2.16
CA LYS A 117 -10.83 -6.92 0.82
C LYS A 117 -9.60 -6.06 0.52
N LEU A 118 -8.84 -6.43 -0.50
CA LEU A 118 -7.79 -5.58 -1.05
C LEU A 118 -8.27 -4.93 -2.34
N TYR A 119 -8.11 -3.62 -2.44
CA TYR A 119 -8.45 -2.84 -3.63
C TYR A 119 -7.17 -2.40 -4.31
N PHE A 120 -7.12 -2.55 -5.64
CA PHE A 120 -6.02 -2.02 -6.44
C PHE A 120 -6.50 -1.31 -7.71
N MET A 121 -5.65 -0.43 -8.21
CA MET A 121 -5.86 0.26 -9.49
C MET A 121 -5.21 -0.54 -10.62
N LYS A 122 -6.01 -1.01 -11.58
CA LYS A 122 -5.50 -1.61 -12.83
C LYS A 122 -5.17 -0.53 -13.85
N SER A 123 -6.01 0.50 -13.92
CA SER A 123 -5.82 1.68 -14.76
C SER A 123 -6.49 2.90 -14.13
N PRO A 124 -6.34 4.12 -14.68
CA PRO A 124 -7.03 5.31 -14.16
C PRO A 124 -8.56 5.21 -14.14
N THR A 125 -9.17 4.29 -14.90
CA THR A 125 -10.63 4.12 -15.03
C THR A 125 -11.13 2.75 -14.60
N GLU A 126 -10.27 1.87 -14.09
CA GLU A 126 -10.62 0.50 -13.74
C GLU A 126 -9.90 0.09 -12.46
N MET A 127 -10.68 -0.44 -11.51
CA MET A 127 -10.20 -0.97 -10.24
C MET A 127 -10.54 -2.44 -10.12
N CYS A 128 -9.95 -3.09 -9.12
CA CYS A 128 -10.27 -4.45 -8.77
C CYS A 128 -10.32 -4.61 -7.25
N ALA A 129 -11.36 -5.31 -6.77
CA ALA A 129 -11.45 -5.79 -5.41
C ALA A 129 -11.06 -7.27 -5.36
N VAL A 130 -10.14 -7.62 -4.49
CA VAL A 130 -9.66 -8.98 -4.26
C VAL A 130 -10.19 -9.49 -2.93
N ASP A 131 -10.98 -10.54 -3.01
CA ASP A 131 -11.59 -11.21 -1.86
C ASP A 131 -10.81 -12.47 -1.51
N PHE A 132 -10.34 -12.54 -0.26
CA PHE A 132 -9.59 -13.66 0.32
C PHE A 132 -10.45 -14.48 1.28
N SER A 133 -11.77 -14.52 1.10
CA SER A 133 -12.68 -15.28 1.97
C SER A 133 -12.21 -16.74 2.16
N PRO A 134 -12.16 -17.25 3.41
CA PRO A 134 -11.74 -18.63 3.69
C PRO A 134 -12.69 -19.67 3.08
N ALA A 135 -13.92 -19.28 2.73
CA ALA A 135 -14.88 -20.15 2.05
C ALA A 135 -14.49 -20.47 0.59
N ARG A 136 -13.47 -19.82 0.03
CA ARG A 136 -13.01 -20.01 -1.35
C ARG A 136 -11.60 -20.62 -1.36
N ALA A 137 -11.36 -21.51 -2.31
CA ALA A 137 -10.05 -22.14 -2.49
C ALA A 137 -8.99 -21.15 -3.03
N GLN A 138 -9.42 -20.10 -3.74
CA GLN A 138 -8.54 -19.12 -4.37
C GLN A 138 -9.10 -17.70 -4.20
N PRO A 139 -8.22 -16.67 -4.20
CA PRO A 139 -8.65 -15.28 -4.17
C PRO A 139 -9.50 -14.94 -5.39
N THR A 140 -10.56 -14.17 -5.18
CA THR A 140 -11.49 -13.76 -6.25
C THR A 140 -11.23 -12.32 -6.65
N PHE A 141 -10.93 -12.10 -7.92
CA PHE A 141 -10.71 -10.79 -8.51
C PHE A 141 -12.01 -10.26 -9.12
N GLN A 142 -12.47 -9.11 -8.64
CA GLN A 142 -13.68 -8.45 -9.12
C GLN A 142 -13.32 -7.11 -9.72
N PHE A 143 -13.16 -7.06 -11.04
CA PHE A 143 -12.89 -5.83 -11.78
C PHE A 143 -14.16 -5.00 -11.90
N PHE A 144 -14.01 -3.69 -11.72
CA PHE A 144 -15.10 -2.75 -11.90
C PHE A 144 -14.58 -1.42 -12.44
N ASP A 145 -15.48 -0.80 -13.19
CA ASP A 145 -15.28 0.47 -13.85
C ASP A 145 -15.41 1.62 -12.84
N VAL A 146 -14.47 2.57 -12.88
CA VAL A 146 -14.51 3.79 -12.07
C VAL A 146 -14.52 5.03 -12.95
N HIS A 147 -15.40 5.98 -12.63
CA HIS A 147 -15.39 7.29 -13.23
C HIS A 147 -14.47 8.21 -12.43
N ARG A 148 -13.50 8.82 -13.12
CA ARG A 148 -12.64 9.85 -12.55
C ARG A 148 -13.00 11.22 -13.13
N SER A 149 -13.64 12.05 -12.32
CA SER A 149 -14.02 13.41 -12.70
C SER A 149 -12.82 14.37 -12.50
N ALA A 150 -11.75 14.19 -13.26
CA ALA A 150 -10.71 15.21 -13.41
C ALA A 150 -9.86 14.93 -14.65
N ARG A 151 -9.77 15.91 -15.56
CA ARG A 151 -8.62 16.01 -16.46
C ARG A 151 -7.46 16.58 -15.65
N TYR A 152 -6.25 16.08 -15.88
CA TYR A 152 -5.06 16.67 -15.26
C TYR A 152 -4.99 18.16 -15.59
N PRO A 153 -4.64 19.03 -14.62
CA PRO A 153 -4.36 20.42 -14.91
C PRO A 153 -3.32 20.53 -16.04
N GLN A 154 -3.46 21.57 -16.86
CA GLN A 154 -2.58 21.80 -18.00
C GLN A 154 -1.11 21.85 -17.53
N ALA A 155 -0.19 21.19 -18.26
CA ALA A 155 1.24 21.01 -17.96
C ALA A 155 1.65 19.91 -16.94
N MET A 156 0.71 19.16 -16.36
CA MET A 156 1.02 18.00 -15.52
C MET A 156 0.94 16.70 -16.32
N SER A 157 2.09 16.15 -16.74
CA SER A 157 2.17 14.93 -17.56
C SER A 157 2.56 13.66 -16.80
N SER A 158 2.92 13.78 -15.52
CA SER A 158 3.32 12.64 -14.69
C SER A 158 2.85 12.79 -13.25
N GLY A 159 2.97 11.71 -12.48
CA GLY A 159 2.57 11.69 -11.08
C GLY A 159 2.62 10.30 -10.48
N ARG A 160 2.24 10.23 -9.21
CA ARG A 160 2.09 9.01 -8.43
C ARG A 160 0.73 8.98 -7.75
N ASP A 161 0.22 7.77 -7.59
CA ASP A 161 -1.07 7.48 -7.01
C ASP A 161 -0.89 6.52 -5.82
N TRP A 162 -1.67 6.76 -4.76
CA TRP A 162 -1.76 5.93 -3.56
C TRP A 162 -3.22 5.69 -3.22
N LEU A 163 -3.53 4.47 -2.81
CA LEU A 163 -4.81 4.17 -2.17
C LEU A 163 -4.60 4.20 -0.66
N VAL A 164 -5.55 4.79 0.05
CA VAL A 164 -5.52 4.90 1.52
C VAL A 164 -6.87 4.50 2.06
N GLU A 165 -6.89 3.60 3.03
CA GLU A 165 -8.07 3.40 3.85
C GLU A 165 -8.00 4.30 5.08
N SER A 166 -9.11 4.95 5.37
CA SER A 166 -9.24 5.82 6.53
C SER A 166 -10.71 5.92 6.91
N GLN A 167 -11.02 5.71 8.19
CA GLN A 167 -12.34 5.91 8.75
C GLN A 167 -13.44 5.16 7.97
N ASP A 168 -13.17 3.91 7.60
CA ASP A 168 -14.08 3.07 6.81
C ASP A 168 -14.47 3.70 5.46
N GLN A 169 -13.55 4.48 4.88
CA GLN A 169 -13.64 5.06 3.54
C GLN A 169 -12.35 4.78 2.75
N LEU A 170 -12.49 4.64 1.43
CA LEU A 170 -11.37 4.46 0.51
C LEU A 170 -11.03 5.78 -0.19
N PHE A 171 -9.78 6.20 -0.07
CA PHE A 171 -9.25 7.41 -0.68
C PHE A 171 -8.21 7.09 -1.76
N LEU A 172 -8.10 7.98 -2.73
CA LEU A 172 -7.04 8.04 -3.72
C LEU A 172 -6.31 9.37 -3.57
N VAL A 173 -5.03 9.31 -3.25
CA VAL A 173 -4.14 10.48 -3.23
C VAL A 173 -3.30 10.46 -4.50
N SER A 174 -3.27 11.58 -5.20
CA SER A 174 -2.50 11.77 -6.43
C SER A 174 -1.57 12.96 -6.31
N VAL A 175 -0.27 12.71 -6.29
CA VAL A 175 0.76 13.76 -6.41
C VAL A 175 1.12 13.88 -7.88
N ARG A 176 0.97 15.09 -8.44
CA ARG A 176 1.19 15.39 -9.85
C ARG A 176 2.39 16.30 -10.00
N PHE A 177 3.20 16.00 -11.00
CA PHE A 177 4.44 16.70 -11.27
C PHE A 177 4.31 17.58 -12.52
N ILE A 178 5.02 18.70 -12.53
CA ILE A 178 5.16 19.55 -13.71
C ILE A 178 6.08 18.82 -14.69
N GLY A 179 5.59 18.56 -15.91
CA GLY A 179 6.35 17.76 -16.89
C GLY A 179 6.62 16.33 -16.40
N PHE A 180 7.88 15.89 -16.48
CA PHE A 180 8.36 14.58 -16.02
C PHE A 180 9.37 14.70 -14.87
N ASP A 181 9.36 15.86 -14.18
CA ASP A 181 10.28 16.16 -13.09
C ASP A 181 9.65 15.83 -11.74
N PRO A 182 10.02 14.71 -11.10
CA PRO A 182 9.42 14.28 -9.83
C PRO A 182 9.70 15.24 -8.67
N ASP A 183 10.71 16.11 -8.80
CA ASP A 183 11.04 17.11 -7.79
C ASP A 183 10.16 18.37 -7.89
N ASN A 184 9.43 18.52 -8.99
CA ASN A 184 8.59 19.67 -9.27
C ASN A 184 7.10 19.33 -9.11
N ILE A 185 6.65 19.32 -7.86
CA ILE A 185 5.26 19.05 -7.49
C ILE A 185 4.37 20.20 -7.98
N GLY A 186 3.46 19.90 -8.92
CA GLY A 186 2.52 20.87 -9.46
C GLY A 186 1.16 20.87 -8.75
N ALA A 187 0.68 19.70 -8.32
CA ALA A 187 -0.56 19.59 -7.56
C ALA A 187 -0.61 18.32 -6.72
N THR A 188 -1.38 18.37 -5.64
CA THR A 188 -1.81 17.17 -4.91
C THR A 188 -3.32 17.14 -4.88
N CYS A 189 -3.90 16.02 -5.30
CA CYS A 189 -5.34 15.85 -5.38
C CYS A 189 -5.77 14.66 -4.54
N VAL A 190 -6.80 14.85 -3.73
CA VAL A 190 -7.37 13.79 -2.89
C VAL A 190 -8.79 13.50 -3.34
N TYR A 191 -9.10 12.23 -3.48
CA TYR A 191 -10.42 11.76 -3.89
C TYR A 191 -10.93 10.73 -2.89
N ARG A 192 -12.22 10.77 -2.59
CA ARG A 192 -12.93 9.70 -1.89
C ARG A 192 -13.69 8.83 -2.90
N MET A 193 -13.64 7.52 -2.73
CA MET A 193 -14.42 6.59 -3.53
C MET A 193 -15.89 6.65 -3.14
N ASP A 194 -16.77 6.81 -4.13
CA ASP A 194 -18.22 6.71 -3.95
C ASP A 194 -18.76 5.45 -4.65
N PHE A 195 -19.24 4.51 -3.84
CA PHE A 195 -19.88 3.27 -4.25
C PHE A 195 -21.41 3.37 -4.38
N SER A 196 -22.02 4.53 -4.08
CA SER A 196 -23.49 4.68 -4.05
C SER A 196 -24.19 4.57 -5.41
N SER A 197 -23.44 4.80 -6.50
CA SER A 197 -23.96 4.74 -7.86
C SER A 197 -24.15 3.31 -8.31
N SER A 198 -25.40 2.94 -8.64
CA SER A 198 -25.74 1.61 -9.17
C SER A 198 -25.15 1.29 -10.54
N LYS A 199 -24.62 2.30 -11.26
CA LYS A 199 -24.08 2.13 -12.62
C LYS A 199 -22.56 2.09 -12.69
N ARG A 200 -21.87 2.89 -11.86
CA ARG A 200 -20.40 3.02 -11.88
C ARG A 200 -19.92 3.73 -10.62
N ALA A 201 -18.92 3.15 -9.93
CA ALA A 201 -18.24 3.82 -8.82
C ALA A 201 -17.51 5.08 -9.32
N ARG A 202 -17.35 6.10 -8.49
CA ARG A 202 -16.70 7.35 -8.91
C ARG A 202 -15.82 8.00 -7.85
N TRP A 203 -14.69 8.54 -8.30
CA TRP A 203 -13.79 9.33 -7.46
C TRP A 203 -14.35 10.74 -7.29
N ILE A 204 -14.65 11.13 -6.05
CA ILE A 204 -15.13 12.46 -5.68
C ILE A 204 -13.97 13.25 -5.08
N SER A 205 -13.64 14.41 -5.66
CA SER A 205 -12.61 15.30 -5.10
C SER A 205 -13.04 15.79 -3.71
N VAL A 206 -12.12 15.73 -2.75
CA VAL A 206 -12.34 16.19 -1.36
C VAL A 206 -11.24 17.17 -0.96
N ARG A 207 -11.58 18.07 -0.04
CA ARG A 207 -10.65 19.05 0.58
C ARG A 207 -10.53 18.86 2.09
N ASP A 208 -11.19 17.83 2.60
CA ASP A 208 -11.24 17.51 4.01
C ASP A 208 -11.26 15.99 4.16
N ILE A 209 -10.30 15.46 4.92
CA ILE A 209 -10.20 14.04 5.29
C ILE A 209 -10.55 13.82 6.77
N GLY A 210 -10.88 14.87 7.53
CA GLY A 210 -11.23 14.83 8.94
C GLY A 210 -10.00 14.89 9.86
N ASP A 211 -10.15 14.41 11.11
CA ASP A 211 -9.12 14.39 12.15
C ASP A 211 -8.09 13.27 11.95
N VAL A 212 -7.56 13.18 10.73
CA VAL A 212 -6.53 12.20 10.35
C VAL A 212 -5.47 12.87 9.50
N VAL A 213 -4.33 12.20 9.42
CA VAL A 213 -3.29 12.50 8.44
C VAL A 213 -3.06 11.28 7.56
N PHE A 214 -2.68 11.52 6.31
CA PHE A 214 -2.25 10.45 5.40
C PHE A 214 -0.74 10.43 5.29
N LEU A 215 -0.17 9.25 5.39
CA LEU A 215 1.27 9.01 5.31
C LEU A 215 1.53 8.17 4.06
N LEU A 216 2.21 8.74 3.06
CA LEU A 216 2.49 8.06 1.79
C LEU A 216 3.92 7.55 1.77
N GLU A 217 4.09 6.29 1.37
CA GLU A 217 5.38 5.61 1.26
C GLU A 217 5.80 5.48 -0.23
N ASP A 218 7.11 5.39 -0.47
CA ASP A 218 7.71 5.28 -1.82
C ASP A 218 7.20 4.08 -2.63
N ALA A 219 6.76 3.01 -1.96
CA ALA A 219 6.30 1.79 -2.59
C ALA A 219 4.82 1.82 -2.99
N ASN A 220 4.16 2.98 -3.14
CA ASN A 220 2.70 3.06 -3.39
C ASN A 220 1.86 2.41 -2.26
N VAL A 221 2.44 2.35 -1.06
CA VAL A 221 1.75 1.98 0.18
C VAL A 221 1.43 3.28 0.91
N ALA A 222 0.29 3.32 1.58
CA ALA A 222 -0.09 4.46 2.38
C ALA A 222 -0.87 4.00 3.60
N ALA A 223 -0.87 4.84 4.62
CA ALA A 223 -1.58 4.59 5.85
C ALA A 223 -2.23 5.89 6.34
N SER A 224 -3.21 5.75 7.23
CA SER A 224 -3.86 6.85 7.92
C SER A 224 -3.69 6.69 9.43
N CYS A 225 -3.51 7.80 10.15
CA CYS A 225 -3.59 7.84 11.60
C CYS A 225 -4.41 9.01 12.11
N PRO A 226 -4.98 8.89 13.32
CA PRO A 226 -5.62 10.01 14.01
C PRO A 226 -4.62 11.15 14.25
N ALA A 227 -4.97 12.37 13.84
CA ALA A 227 -4.06 13.51 13.95
C ALA A 227 -3.96 14.01 15.39
N SER A 228 -5.11 14.28 16.02
CA SER A 228 -5.18 14.78 17.40
C SER A 228 -4.49 13.87 18.42
N ALA A 229 -4.63 12.55 18.28
CA ALA A 229 -4.00 11.57 19.17
C ALA A 229 -2.46 11.59 19.10
N LEU A 230 -1.90 12.06 17.98
CA LEU A 230 -0.46 12.16 17.73
C LEU A 230 0.07 13.60 17.84
N GLY A 231 -0.79 14.56 18.22
CA GLY A 231 -0.42 15.98 18.26
C GLY A 231 -0.10 16.56 16.87
N LEU A 232 -0.58 15.93 15.81
CA LEU A 232 -0.41 16.39 14.42
C LEU A 232 -1.55 17.33 14.03
N LYS A 233 -1.28 18.20 13.06
CA LYS A 233 -2.33 18.99 12.43
C LYS A 233 -3.16 18.08 11.52
N ALA A 234 -4.46 18.00 11.78
CA ALA A 234 -5.41 17.25 10.96
C ALA A 234 -5.46 17.75 9.51
N ASN A 235 -6.02 16.94 8.62
CA ASN A 235 -6.25 17.28 7.22
C ASN A 235 -4.94 17.54 6.43
N GLN A 236 -3.89 16.77 6.74
CA GLN A 236 -2.57 16.86 6.11
C GLN A 236 -2.11 15.54 5.51
N ILE A 237 -1.25 15.62 4.49
CA ILE A 237 -0.59 14.49 3.85
C ILE A 237 0.91 14.65 3.95
N TYR A 238 1.60 13.60 4.38
CA TYR A 238 3.04 13.56 4.51
C TYR A 238 3.63 12.55 3.53
N PHE A 239 4.68 12.96 2.81
CA PHE A 239 5.40 12.09 1.89
C PHE A 239 6.82 12.59 1.65
N MET A 240 7.75 11.71 1.32
CA MET A 240 9.11 12.12 0.93
C MET A 240 9.08 12.76 -0.46
N LYS A 241 9.70 13.94 -0.60
CA LYS A 241 9.70 14.71 -1.87
C LYS A 241 10.48 13.97 -2.94
N ASN A 242 11.76 13.73 -2.70
CA ASN A 242 12.56 12.93 -3.61
C ASN A 242 12.15 11.46 -3.44
N MET A 243 11.92 10.80 -4.55
CA MET A 243 11.38 9.44 -4.63
C MET A 243 12.47 8.39 -4.93
N TRP A 244 13.68 8.81 -5.31
CA TRP A 244 14.80 7.92 -5.65
C TRP A 244 15.93 8.00 -4.63
N GLU A 245 16.24 9.20 -4.16
CA GLU A 245 17.32 9.46 -3.20
C GLU A 245 16.72 9.97 -1.89
N ASP A 246 17.35 9.63 -0.77
CA ASP A 246 16.98 10.20 0.52
C ASP A 246 17.68 11.56 0.68
N ASP A 247 17.03 12.60 0.18
CA ASP A 247 17.45 14.00 0.35
C ASP A 247 16.97 14.60 1.68
N ALA A 248 16.41 13.76 2.56
CA ALA A 248 15.79 14.12 3.82
C ALA A 248 14.62 15.12 3.70
N ASN A 249 14.12 15.41 2.50
CA ASN A 249 13.03 16.38 2.31
C ASN A 249 11.68 15.69 2.43
N MET A 250 10.96 16.01 3.51
CA MET A 250 9.57 15.64 3.70
C MET A 250 8.68 16.77 3.19
N CYS A 251 7.71 16.42 2.37
CA CYS A 251 6.65 17.31 1.95
C CYS A 251 5.41 17.10 2.81
N VAL A 252 4.86 18.21 3.32
CA VAL A 252 3.59 18.27 4.03
C VAL A 252 2.60 19.03 3.15
N PHE A 253 1.56 18.35 2.69
CA PHE A 253 0.47 18.98 1.94
C PHE A 253 -0.72 19.19 2.85
N ASP A 254 -1.13 20.45 2.98
CA ASP A 254 -2.30 20.86 3.74
C ASP A 254 -3.51 20.97 2.80
N LEU A 255 -4.55 20.15 3.01
CA LEU A 255 -5.72 20.15 2.15
C LEU A 255 -6.59 21.40 2.32
N GLU A 256 -6.55 22.04 3.50
CA GLU A 256 -7.36 23.21 3.82
C GLU A 256 -6.84 24.45 3.09
N SER A 257 -5.54 24.73 3.23
CA SER A 257 -4.88 25.83 2.52
C SER A 257 -4.46 25.49 1.10
N ASN A 258 -4.51 24.21 0.70
CA ASN A 258 -4.07 23.70 -0.59
C ASN A 258 -2.60 24.13 -0.90
N SER A 259 -1.72 23.90 0.07
CA SER A 259 -0.32 24.32 0.01
C SER A 259 0.65 23.21 0.42
N HIS A 260 1.83 23.23 -0.19
CA HIS A 260 2.94 22.35 0.17
C HIS A 260 3.95 23.10 1.05
N GLU A 261 4.32 22.48 2.16
CA GLU A 261 5.49 22.84 2.95
C GLU A 261 6.55 21.75 2.77
N ILE A 262 7.82 22.15 2.74
CA ILE A 262 8.94 21.21 2.66
C ILE A 262 9.81 21.42 3.91
N THR A 263 10.04 20.32 4.63
CA THR A 263 10.85 20.31 5.84
C THR A 263 11.92 19.24 5.73
N ARG A 264 13.16 19.58 6.06
CA ARG A 264 14.25 18.62 6.13
C ARG A 264 14.18 17.86 7.46
N VAL A 265 14.04 16.53 7.41
CA VAL A 265 13.78 15.70 8.61
C VAL A 265 15.02 15.09 9.24
N HIS A 266 16.15 15.06 8.53
CA HIS A 266 17.44 14.63 9.08
C HIS A 266 18.63 15.26 8.33
N GLN A 267 19.81 15.21 8.96
CA GLN A 267 21.08 15.74 8.43
C GLN A 267 22.13 14.64 8.21
N HIS A 268 21.68 13.40 7.98
CA HIS A 268 22.60 12.27 7.85
C HIS A 268 23.12 12.15 6.41
N ASP A 269 24.06 13.03 6.05
CA ASP A 269 24.73 12.97 4.74
C ASP A 269 25.62 11.70 4.59
N ASP A 270 25.96 11.04 5.71
CA ASP A 270 26.87 9.88 5.76
C ASP A 270 26.16 8.51 5.85
N LEU A 271 24.83 8.48 6.01
CA LEU A 271 24.08 7.22 6.11
C LEU A 271 23.46 6.87 4.76
N LEU A 272 24.03 5.88 4.07
CA LEU A 272 23.38 5.22 2.93
C LEU A 272 22.19 4.40 3.44
N LEU A 273 21.05 5.06 3.66
CA LEU A 273 19.79 4.41 3.95
C LEU A 273 19.35 3.63 2.70
N ARG A 274 19.48 2.29 2.74
CA ARG A 274 19.01 1.39 1.66
C ARG A 274 17.50 1.52 1.38
N ARG A 275 16.74 2.07 2.33
CA ARG A 275 15.32 2.39 2.22
C ARG A 275 15.06 3.70 2.94
N LYS A 276 14.22 4.55 2.36
CA LYS A 276 13.74 5.77 3.01
C LYS A 276 13.04 5.49 4.33
N PRO A 277 12.92 6.50 5.22
CA PRO A 277 12.11 6.39 6.42
C PRO A 277 10.73 5.83 6.06
N PHE A 278 10.33 4.76 6.74
CA PHE A 278 9.02 4.15 6.59
C PHE A 278 8.13 4.58 7.74
N TRP A 279 6.86 4.82 7.45
CA TRP A 279 5.89 5.24 8.44
C TRP A 279 5.51 4.07 9.34
N ILE A 280 5.73 4.20 10.65
CA ILE A 280 5.16 3.29 11.64
C ILE A 280 3.90 3.95 12.18
N VAL A 281 2.76 3.42 11.74
CA VAL A 281 1.45 3.91 12.18
C VAL A 281 0.98 3.09 13.39
N PRO A 282 0.50 3.73 14.47
CA PRO A 282 -0.15 3.01 15.55
C PRO A 282 -1.35 2.21 15.00
N PRO A 283 -1.59 0.97 15.47
CA PRO A 283 -2.87 0.34 15.24
C PRO A 283 -3.97 1.15 15.96
N ASN A 284 -5.09 1.36 15.28
CA ASN A 284 -6.31 1.94 15.85
C ASN A 284 -6.94 1.00 16.88
#